data_AF-A0A8J7QGV7-F1
#
_entry.id   AF-A0A8J7QGV7-F1
#
_cell.length_a   1.000
_cell.length_b   1.000
_cell.length_c   1.000
_cell.angle_alpha   90.00
_cell.angle_beta   90.00
_cell.angle_gamma   90.00
#
_symmetry.space_group_name_H-M   'P 1'
#
loop_
_entity.id
_entity.type
_entity.pdbx_description
1 polymer ?
#
loop_
_entity_poly.entity_id
_entity_poly.type
_entity_poly.pdbx_seq_one_letter_code
_entity_poly.pdbx_strand_id
1 'polypeptide(L)'
;MVKIVPRKFGFVKDEFVECVKGVMEECYRRLGACDVPCVDLYLFEGASRMSAFFSGEKRLLGIESKGLEEAFAAQHDAWRGTSRISICVERIGAMPEEVRIGTIRHEVGHSVLHGSLEHYLIPPALVERASAKMPWERARIFLYLVSIAVKDYEVTRLLYRKGYVEDQVAYALSSIGASEEDKLAWLISENDPAARAICAASRLKEVCCAAPFLGDERFGGALLERLASSLDYMGGGTAKRLLFIATRHLPSLGDDTLENIRIVSDLALEAFPL
;
A
#
# COMPACT_ATOMS: atom_id res chain seq x y z
N MET A 1 5.08 23.61 10.28
CA MET A 1 6.03 22.72 9.60
C MET A 1 6.03 21.41 10.35
N VAL A 2 5.90 20.27 9.67
CA VAL A 2 5.81 18.94 10.31
C VAL A 2 7.14 18.64 11.02
N LYS A 3 7.10 18.22 12.29
CA LYS A 3 8.30 17.82 13.04
C LYS A 3 8.71 16.39 12.69
N ILE A 4 9.84 16.20 12.02
CA ILE A 4 10.39 14.87 11.74
C ILE A 4 11.36 14.45 12.84
N VAL A 5 11.12 13.32 13.48
CA VAL A 5 11.91 12.81 14.61
C VAL A 5 12.67 11.55 14.19
N PRO A 6 13.95 11.66 13.77
CA PRO A 6 14.71 10.51 13.29
C PRO A 6 15.17 9.60 14.44
N ARG A 7 15.11 8.29 14.21
CA ARG A 7 15.75 7.25 15.03
C ARG A 7 16.46 6.26 14.12
N LYS A 8 17.68 5.90 14.50
CA LYS A 8 18.53 4.96 13.75
C LYS A 8 18.60 3.63 14.45
N PHE A 9 18.55 2.56 13.67
CA PHE A 9 18.66 1.19 14.13
C PHE A 9 19.80 0.52 13.36
N GLY A 10 20.97 0.44 13.97
CA GLY A 10 22.22 0.00 13.32
C GLY A 10 23.02 1.18 12.75
N PHE A 11 23.94 0.90 11.82
CA PHE A 11 24.77 1.92 11.21
C PHE A 11 24.05 2.61 10.05
N VAL A 12 23.62 3.87 10.26
CA VAL A 12 22.99 4.71 9.24
C VAL A 12 23.73 6.05 9.17
N LYS A 13 24.31 6.35 8.00
CA LYS A 13 25.06 7.59 7.74
C LYS A 13 24.18 8.82 7.92
N ASP A 14 24.72 9.88 8.53
CA ASP A 14 24.00 11.16 8.72
C ASP A 14 23.54 11.78 7.40
N GLU A 15 24.39 11.71 6.37
CA GLU A 15 24.06 12.17 5.02
C GLU A 15 22.79 11.52 4.47
N PHE A 16 22.60 10.22 4.71
CA PHE A 16 21.39 9.51 4.28
C PHE A 16 20.17 9.99 5.06
N VAL A 17 20.32 10.26 6.36
CA VAL A 17 19.22 10.77 7.20
C VAL A 17 18.77 12.15 6.72
N GLU A 18 19.72 13.05 6.45
CA GLU A 18 19.41 14.39 5.95
C GLU A 18 18.83 14.35 4.53
N CYS A 19 19.28 13.44 3.67
CA CYS A 19 18.68 13.22 2.36
C CYS A 19 17.19 12.80 2.47
N VAL A 20 16.88 11.79 3.29
CA VAL A 20 15.49 11.35 3.53
C VAL A 20 14.65 12.48 4.12
N LYS A 21 15.16 13.19 5.13
CA LYS A 21 14.47 14.34 5.72
C LYS A 21 14.17 15.42 4.69
N GLY A 22 15.13 15.75 3.82
CA GLY A 22 14.94 16.75 2.77
C GLY A 22 13.81 16.38 1.81
N VAL A 23 13.72 15.11 1.40
CA VAL A 23 12.59 14.61 0.57
C VAL A 23 11.26 14.73 1.33
N MET A 24 11.22 14.34 2.60
CA MET A 24 10.01 14.41 3.42
C MET A 24 9.55 15.85 3.65
N GLU A 25 10.45 16.76 4.01
CA GLU A 25 10.16 18.18 4.26
C GLU A 25 9.63 18.88 3.00
N GLU A 26 10.23 18.58 1.84
CA GLU A 26 9.73 19.06 0.55
C GLU A 26 8.31 18.53 0.28
N CYS A 27 8.10 17.23 0.49
CA CYS A 27 6.80 16.61 0.28
C CYS A 27 5.72 17.20 1.20
N TYR A 28 5.94 17.26 2.51
CA TYR A 28 4.99 17.86 3.46
C TYR A 28 4.64 19.31 3.11
N ARG A 29 5.65 20.10 2.72
CA ARG A 29 5.45 21.50 2.31
C ARG A 29 4.57 21.60 1.07
N ARG A 30 4.80 20.77 0.05
CA ARG A 30 4.00 20.80 -1.20
C ARG A 30 2.59 20.25 -1.00
N LEU A 31 2.43 19.24 -0.14
CA LEU A 31 1.13 18.68 0.20
C LEU A 31 0.27 19.67 1.01
N GLY A 32 0.89 20.62 1.72
CA GLY A 32 0.18 21.56 2.60
C GLY A 32 -0.26 20.91 3.90
N ALA A 33 0.52 19.93 4.39
CA ALA A 33 0.20 19.09 5.54
C ALA A 33 0.39 19.82 6.88
N CYS A 34 -0.34 20.91 7.09
CA CYS A 34 -0.27 21.70 8.32
C CYS A 34 -0.80 20.94 9.55
N ASP A 35 -1.67 19.95 9.34
CA ASP A 35 -2.36 19.22 10.40
C ASP A 35 -1.57 18.00 10.93
N VAL A 36 -0.43 17.67 10.30
CA VAL A 36 0.46 16.61 10.80
C VAL A 36 1.46 17.24 11.78
N PRO A 37 1.31 17.05 13.12
CA PRO A 37 2.17 17.73 14.08
C PRO A 37 3.60 17.18 14.07
N CYS A 38 3.73 15.87 13.99
CA CYS A 38 5.00 15.17 13.97
C CYS A 38 4.91 13.82 13.25
N VAL A 39 6.07 13.34 12.81
CA VAL A 39 6.25 11.99 12.29
C VAL A 39 7.54 11.40 12.88
N ASP A 40 7.44 10.17 13.37
CA ASP A 40 8.61 9.38 13.75
C ASP A 40 9.25 8.80 12.48
N LEU A 41 10.53 9.09 12.24
CA LEU A 41 11.29 8.55 11.10
C LEU A 41 12.24 7.47 11.60
N TYR A 42 11.95 6.21 11.33
CA TYR A 42 12.75 5.07 11.78
C TYR A 42 13.60 4.53 10.63
N LEU A 43 14.91 4.59 10.76
CA LEU A 43 15.86 4.16 9.73
C LEU A 43 16.58 2.90 10.20
N PHE A 44 16.33 1.79 9.52
CA PHE A 44 16.92 0.49 9.80
C PHE A 44 18.04 0.22 8.82
N GLU A 45 19.24 -0.07 9.31
CA GLU A 45 20.41 -0.42 8.49
C GLU A 45 20.09 -1.55 7.49
N GLY A 46 19.37 -2.58 7.93
CA GLY A 46 19.05 -3.73 7.10
C GLY A 46 17.71 -4.40 7.42
N ALA A 47 17.29 -5.28 6.52
CA ALA A 47 15.97 -5.89 6.51
C ALA A 47 15.68 -6.75 7.76
N SER A 48 16.68 -7.50 8.21
CA SER A 48 16.56 -8.39 9.38
C SER A 48 16.21 -7.60 10.65
N ARG A 49 16.80 -6.43 10.83
CA ARG A 49 16.57 -5.57 11.99
C ARG A 49 15.18 -4.93 11.94
N MET A 50 14.75 -4.47 10.76
CA MET A 50 13.40 -3.97 10.56
C MET A 50 12.36 -5.06 10.85
N SER A 51 12.54 -6.25 10.28
CA SER A 51 11.63 -7.39 10.51
C SER A 51 11.56 -7.79 11.99
N ALA A 52 12.70 -7.88 12.68
CA ALA A 52 12.74 -8.18 14.11
C ALA A 52 12.01 -7.12 14.95
N PHE A 53 12.17 -5.84 14.61
CA PHE A 53 11.48 -4.73 15.27
C PHE A 53 9.96 -4.84 15.11
N PHE A 54 9.47 -4.97 13.88
CA PHE A 54 8.03 -5.05 13.60
C PHE A 54 7.40 -6.34 14.15
N SER A 55 8.13 -7.46 14.13
CA SER A 55 7.70 -8.70 14.80
C SER A 55 7.53 -8.51 16.31
N GLY A 56 8.38 -7.70 16.93
CA GLY A 56 8.26 -7.28 18.32
C GLY A 56 7.03 -6.40 18.56
N GLU A 57 6.86 -5.36 17.76
CA GLU A 57 5.73 -4.42 17.87
C GLU A 57 4.38 -5.13 17.68
N LYS A 58 4.25 -5.97 16.64
CA LYS A 58 3.02 -6.72 16.37
C LYS A 58 2.64 -7.64 17.53
N ARG A 59 3.62 -8.35 18.10
CA ARG A 59 3.41 -9.21 19.27
C ARG A 59 2.97 -8.42 20.50
N LEU A 60 3.57 -7.25 20.75
CA LEU A 60 3.22 -6.40 21.90
C LEU A 60 1.82 -5.80 21.77
N LEU A 61 1.37 -5.52 20.55
CA LEU A 61 0.10 -4.87 20.27
C LEU A 61 -1.02 -5.85 19.87
N GLY A 62 -0.74 -7.15 19.81
CA GLY A 62 -1.71 -8.17 19.38
C GLY A 62 -2.12 -8.04 17.91
N ILE A 63 -1.25 -7.51 17.05
CA ILE A 63 -1.54 -7.32 15.63
C ILE A 63 -1.31 -8.62 14.86
N GLU A 64 -2.38 -9.17 14.29
CA GLU A 64 -2.39 -10.41 13.51
C GLU A 64 -2.22 -10.14 12.00
N SER A 65 -1.07 -9.60 11.59
CA SER A 65 -0.70 -9.44 10.16
C SER A 65 0.58 -10.21 9.82
N LYS A 66 0.53 -11.54 9.92
CA LYS A 66 1.69 -12.40 9.65
C LYS A 66 2.07 -12.39 8.17
N GLY A 67 3.33 -12.13 7.83
CA GLY A 67 3.90 -12.33 6.48
C GLY A 67 3.54 -11.31 5.40
N LEU A 68 2.50 -10.48 5.56
CA LEU A 68 2.00 -9.60 4.48
C LEU A 68 2.84 -8.32 4.26
N GLU A 69 3.65 -7.90 5.25
CA GLU A 69 4.39 -6.62 5.23
C GLU A 69 5.93 -6.79 5.27
N GLU A 70 6.42 -8.03 5.38
CA GLU A 70 7.82 -8.30 5.78
C GLU A 70 8.86 -7.95 4.69
N ALA A 71 8.42 -7.65 3.46
CA ALA A 71 9.27 -7.37 2.30
C ALA A 71 9.43 -5.88 1.93
N PHE A 72 8.71 -4.95 2.56
CA PHE A 72 8.74 -3.55 2.10
C PHE A 72 10.07 -2.84 2.39
N ALA A 73 10.47 -1.94 1.48
CA ALA A 73 11.63 -1.07 1.65
C ALA A 73 11.33 0.14 2.54
N ALA A 74 10.08 0.60 2.52
CA ALA A 74 9.55 1.57 3.47
C ALA A 74 8.11 1.18 3.83
N GLN A 75 7.65 1.60 5.00
CA GLN A 75 6.26 1.44 5.41
C GLN A 75 5.84 2.50 6.43
N HIS A 76 4.55 2.79 6.43
CA HIS A 76 3.90 3.69 7.36
C HIS A 76 2.99 2.93 8.33
N ASP A 77 3.07 3.29 9.61
CA ASP A 77 2.11 2.87 10.62
C ASP A 77 1.74 4.00 11.58
N ALA A 78 0.58 3.89 12.24
CA ALA A 78 0.17 4.77 13.33
C ALA A 78 -0.28 3.96 14.57
N TRP A 79 0.25 2.74 14.75
CA TRP A 79 -0.26 1.79 15.74
C TRP A 79 -0.17 2.29 17.19
N ARG A 80 0.76 3.21 17.46
CA ARG A 80 0.95 3.83 18.79
C ARG A 80 0.28 5.20 18.93
N GLY A 81 -0.56 5.59 17.97
CA GLY A 81 -1.23 6.89 17.93
C GLY A 81 -0.37 8.02 17.34
N THR A 82 0.92 7.79 17.09
CA THR A 82 1.80 8.69 16.36
C THR A 82 2.13 8.10 15.01
N SER A 83 2.01 8.89 13.95
CA SER A 83 2.43 8.51 12.61
C SER A 83 3.92 8.20 12.57
N ARG A 84 4.29 7.04 12.03
CA ARG A 84 5.67 6.55 11.92
C ARG A 84 5.94 6.09 10.51
N ILE A 85 7.04 6.56 9.93
CA ILE A 85 7.58 6.09 8.65
C ILE A 85 8.85 5.33 8.95
N SER A 86 8.90 4.07 8.53
CA SER A 86 10.04 3.18 8.72
C SER A 86 10.67 2.82 7.38
N ILE A 87 11.99 2.98 7.26
CA ILE A 87 12.74 2.73 6.02
C ILE A 87 13.87 1.74 6.29
N CYS A 88 13.97 0.72 5.44
CA CYS A 88 15.10 -0.18 5.35
C CYS A 88 16.15 0.41 4.39
N VAL A 89 17.29 0.86 4.95
CA VAL A 89 18.38 1.51 4.20
C VAL A 89 18.98 0.57 3.17
N GLU A 90 19.21 -0.71 3.52
CA GLU A 90 19.66 -1.75 2.61
C GLU A 90 18.75 -1.89 1.37
N ARG A 91 17.44 -2.07 1.59
CA ARG A 91 16.48 -2.29 0.50
C ARG A 91 16.31 -1.04 -0.36
N ILE A 92 16.15 0.12 0.27
CA ILE A 92 15.93 1.37 -0.48
C ILE A 92 17.20 1.84 -1.20
N GLY A 93 18.38 1.46 -0.71
CA GLY A 93 19.66 1.72 -1.35
C GLY A 93 19.91 0.89 -2.62
N ALA A 94 19.24 -0.25 -2.76
CA ALA A 94 19.30 -1.10 -3.95
C ALA A 94 18.35 -0.64 -5.07
N MET A 95 17.48 0.34 -4.80
CA MET A 95 16.49 0.84 -5.75
C MET A 95 17.06 1.97 -6.63
N PRO A 96 16.58 2.13 -7.87
CA PRO A 96 16.81 3.34 -8.64
C PRO A 96 16.39 4.59 -7.86
N GLU A 97 17.10 5.69 -8.05
CA GLU A 97 16.88 6.92 -7.27
C GLU A 97 15.44 7.43 -7.34
N GLU A 98 14.86 7.42 -8.54
CA GLU A 98 13.49 7.86 -8.78
C GLU A 98 12.47 7.00 -8.00
N VAL A 99 12.65 5.68 -7.97
CA VAL A 99 11.82 4.75 -7.19
C VAL A 99 11.98 4.99 -5.70
N ARG A 100 13.21 5.25 -5.23
CA ARG A 100 13.48 5.57 -3.82
C ARG A 100 12.77 6.86 -3.39
N ILE A 101 12.87 7.92 -4.19
CA ILE A 101 12.19 9.18 -3.91
C ILE A 101 10.67 8.96 -3.91
N GLY A 102 10.16 8.25 -4.92
CA GLY A 102 8.74 7.90 -5.01
C GLY A 102 8.25 7.14 -3.79
N THR A 103 9.01 6.15 -3.33
CA THR A 103 8.72 5.35 -2.13
C THR A 103 8.63 6.24 -0.89
N ILE A 104 9.61 7.12 -0.65
CA ILE A 104 9.61 8.02 0.52
C ILE A 104 8.41 8.97 0.47
N ARG A 105 8.11 9.55 -0.70
CA ARG A 105 6.97 10.45 -0.89
C ARG A 105 5.64 9.72 -0.68
N HIS A 106 5.55 8.45 -1.08
CA HIS A 106 4.37 7.61 -0.87
C HIS A 106 4.08 7.44 0.63
N GLU A 107 5.10 7.09 1.43
CA GLU A 107 4.94 6.98 2.88
C GLU A 107 4.60 8.32 3.56
N VAL A 108 5.10 9.43 3.02
CA VAL A 108 4.66 10.77 3.45
C VAL A 108 3.20 11.03 3.10
N GLY A 109 2.72 10.57 1.95
CA GLY A 109 1.30 10.64 1.63
C GLY A 109 0.45 9.84 2.63
N HIS A 110 0.91 8.65 3.03
CA HIS A 110 0.24 7.88 4.09
C HIS A 110 0.23 8.60 5.44
N SER A 111 1.30 9.29 5.85
CA SER A 111 1.27 10.04 7.10
C SER A 111 0.30 11.23 7.07
N VAL A 112 0.08 11.82 5.88
CA VAL A 112 -0.88 12.92 5.70
C VAL A 112 -2.32 12.43 5.72
N LEU A 113 -2.64 11.36 5.00
CA LEU A 113 -4.01 10.87 4.87
C LEU A 113 -4.42 9.88 5.95
N HIS A 114 -3.47 9.09 6.45
CA HIS A 114 -3.73 7.90 7.26
C HIS A 114 -2.95 7.88 8.58
N GLY A 115 -2.45 9.05 9.02
CA GLY A 115 -1.58 9.19 10.19
C GLY A 115 -2.23 8.98 11.56
N SER A 116 -3.55 8.76 11.61
CA SER A 116 -4.31 8.52 12.83
C SER A 116 -4.66 7.04 13.03
N LEU A 117 -4.95 6.66 14.28
CA LEU A 117 -5.28 5.27 14.64
C LEU A 117 -6.57 4.77 13.98
N GLU A 118 -7.52 5.67 13.69
CA GLU A 118 -8.84 5.29 13.15
C GLU A 118 -8.74 4.56 11.81
N HIS A 119 -7.73 4.89 10.98
CA HIS A 119 -7.50 4.21 9.72
C HIS A 119 -7.01 2.76 9.90
N TYR A 120 -6.58 2.36 11.08
CA TYR A 120 -6.15 0.98 11.38
C TYR A 120 -7.26 0.14 12.02
N LEU A 121 -8.45 0.72 12.21
CA LEU A 121 -9.62 0.04 12.76
C LEU A 121 -10.57 -0.33 11.63
N ILE A 122 -10.83 -1.63 11.46
CA ILE A 122 -11.88 -2.11 10.55
C ILE A 122 -13.18 -2.21 11.34
N PRO A 123 -14.25 -1.46 10.96
CA PRO A 123 -15.54 -1.55 11.63
C PRO A 123 -16.12 -2.98 11.63
N PRO A 124 -16.70 -3.47 12.75
CA PRO A 124 -17.28 -4.82 12.82
C PRO A 124 -18.30 -5.11 11.72
N ALA A 125 -19.12 -4.13 11.34
CA ALA A 125 -20.11 -4.26 10.28
C ALA A 125 -19.51 -4.61 8.90
N LEU A 126 -18.28 -4.13 8.60
CA LEU A 126 -17.57 -4.51 7.38
C LEU A 126 -17.11 -5.97 7.45
N VAL A 127 -16.61 -6.40 8.63
CA VAL A 127 -16.18 -7.78 8.85
C VAL A 127 -17.37 -8.74 8.75
N GLU A 128 -18.51 -8.42 9.35
CA GLU A 128 -19.74 -9.21 9.27
C GLU A 128 -20.20 -9.37 7.81
N ARG A 129 -20.19 -8.28 7.05
CA ARG A 129 -20.55 -8.28 5.62
C ARG A 129 -19.64 -9.19 4.80
N ALA A 130 -18.32 -9.08 4.98
CA ALA A 130 -17.39 -9.96 4.28
C ALA A 130 -17.54 -11.43 4.75
N SER A 131 -17.79 -11.64 6.04
CA SER A 131 -17.97 -12.96 6.65
C SER A 131 -19.26 -13.66 6.23
N ALA A 132 -20.23 -12.92 5.69
CA ALA A 132 -21.40 -13.51 5.06
C ALA A 132 -21.07 -14.29 3.78
N LYS A 133 -19.88 -14.08 3.19
CA LYS A 133 -19.43 -14.76 1.96
C LYS A 133 -18.20 -15.66 2.15
N MET A 134 -17.48 -15.55 3.27
CA MET A 134 -16.29 -16.37 3.55
C MET A 134 -16.08 -16.56 5.06
N PRO A 135 -15.26 -17.54 5.50
CA PRO A 135 -14.93 -17.70 6.92
C PRO A 135 -14.39 -16.41 7.56
N TRP A 136 -14.71 -16.20 8.84
CA TRP A 136 -14.40 -14.96 9.57
C TRP A 136 -12.91 -14.58 9.51
N GLU A 137 -12.01 -15.54 9.67
CA GLU A 137 -10.57 -15.32 9.62
C GLU A 137 -10.13 -14.83 8.24
N ARG A 138 -10.73 -15.38 7.19
CA ARG A 138 -10.45 -15.00 5.79
C ARG A 138 -11.03 -13.66 5.43
N ALA A 139 -12.21 -13.32 5.95
CA ALA A 139 -12.83 -12.01 5.80
C ALA A 139 -11.93 -10.90 6.34
N ARG A 140 -11.28 -11.12 7.50
CA ARG A 140 -10.33 -10.17 8.09
C ARG A 140 -9.09 -9.97 7.20
N ILE A 141 -8.52 -11.05 6.66
CA ILE A 141 -7.37 -10.97 5.74
C ILE A 141 -7.76 -10.22 4.47
N PHE A 142 -8.90 -10.58 3.88
CA PHE A 142 -9.43 -9.93 2.68
C PHE A 142 -9.61 -8.42 2.89
N LEU A 143 -10.31 -8.02 3.96
CA LEU A 143 -10.54 -6.60 4.27
C LEU A 143 -9.25 -5.84 4.55
N TYR A 144 -8.27 -6.48 5.19
CA TYR A 144 -6.97 -5.90 5.41
C TYR A 144 -6.23 -5.63 4.08
N LEU A 145 -6.24 -6.59 3.14
CA LEU A 145 -5.66 -6.41 1.80
C LEU A 145 -6.35 -5.29 1.01
N VAL A 146 -7.70 -5.27 1.03
CA VAL A 146 -8.47 -4.19 0.41
C VAL A 146 -8.17 -2.84 1.06
N SER A 147 -8.07 -2.79 2.39
CA SER A 147 -7.72 -1.57 3.12
C SER A 147 -6.36 -1.03 2.72
N ILE A 148 -5.35 -1.88 2.50
CA ILE A 148 -4.04 -1.42 2.00
C ILE A 148 -4.21 -0.84 0.60
N ALA A 149 -4.87 -1.59 -0.30
CA ALA A 149 -5.03 -1.17 -1.69
C ALA A 149 -5.76 0.17 -1.82
N VAL A 150 -6.84 0.39 -1.06
CA VAL A 150 -7.59 1.66 -1.09
C VAL A 150 -6.72 2.82 -0.60
N LYS A 151 -5.97 2.62 0.48
CA LYS A 151 -5.08 3.66 1.00
C LYS A 151 -3.97 4.02 0.01
N ASP A 152 -3.37 3.03 -0.64
CA ASP A 152 -2.35 3.27 -1.69
C ASP A 152 -2.95 4.06 -2.86
N TYR A 153 -4.18 3.75 -3.28
CA TYR A 153 -4.89 4.54 -4.30
C TYR A 153 -5.08 5.99 -3.86
N GLU A 154 -5.55 6.22 -2.63
CA GLU A 154 -5.79 7.56 -2.08
C GLU A 154 -4.50 8.38 -2.01
N VAL A 155 -3.40 7.76 -1.58
CA VAL A 155 -2.07 8.36 -1.53
C VAL A 155 -1.56 8.69 -2.93
N THR A 156 -1.58 7.74 -3.87
CA THR A 156 -1.15 8.00 -5.25
C THR A 156 -1.98 9.14 -5.85
N ARG A 157 -3.30 9.14 -5.65
CA ARG A 157 -4.20 10.18 -6.15
C ARG A 157 -3.85 11.55 -5.57
N LEU A 158 -3.55 11.64 -4.27
CA LEU A 158 -3.10 12.88 -3.63
C LEU A 158 -1.79 13.36 -4.26
N LEU A 159 -0.79 12.50 -4.36
CA LEU A 159 0.54 12.84 -4.86
C LEU A 159 0.49 13.28 -6.33
N TYR A 160 -0.26 12.54 -7.16
CA TYR A 160 -0.49 12.90 -8.56
C TYR A 160 -1.17 14.28 -8.70
N ARG A 161 -2.24 14.54 -7.92
CA ARG A 161 -2.93 15.85 -7.91
C ARG A 161 -2.02 16.99 -7.47
N LYS A 162 -0.99 16.71 -6.67
CA LYS A 162 0.02 17.68 -6.24
C LYS A 162 1.20 17.80 -7.20
N GLY A 163 1.17 17.04 -8.30
CA GLY A 163 2.15 17.07 -9.38
C GLY A 163 3.40 16.25 -9.12
N TYR A 164 3.34 15.22 -8.28
CA TYR A 164 4.32 14.14 -8.25
C TYR A 164 3.86 13.08 -9.24
N VAL A 165 4.47 13.07 -10.43
CA VAL A 165 4.06 12.15 -11.50
C VAL A 165 5.15 11.12 -11.75
N GLU A 166 6.32 11.55 -12.21
CA GLU A 166 7.38 10.67 -12.70
C GLU A 166 7.87 9.70 -11.60
N ASP A 167 8.18 10.20 -10.40
CA ASP A 167 8.63 9.36 -9.28
C ASP A 167 7.55 8.39 -8.77
N GLN A 168 6.27 8.76 -8.86
CA GLN A 168 5.17 7.90 -8.45
C GLN A 168 4.83 6.85 -9.51
N VAL A 169 4.97 7.19 -10.80
CA VAL A 169 4.87 6.21 -11.90
C VAL A 169 6.01 5.20 -11.79
N ALA A 170 7.24 5.64 -11.52
CA ALA A 170 8.38 4.74 -11.31
C ALA A 170 8.15 3.83 -10.09
N TYR A 171 7.63 4.39 -8.98
CA TYR A 171 7.23 3.62 -7.81
C TYR A 171 6.18 2.56 -8.15
N ALA A 172 5.08 2.95 -8.82
CA ALA A 172 4.02 2.02 -9.22
C ALA A 172 4.55 0.93 -10.17
N LEU A 173 5.37 1.28 -11.17
CA LEU A 173 5.98 0.29 -12.07
C LEU A 173 6.89 -0.70 -11.32
N SER A 174 7.59 -0.24 -10.28
CA SER A 174 8.47 -1.10 -9.49
C SER A 174 7.71 -2.11 -8.62
N SER A 175 6.45 -1.81 -8.28
CA SER A 175 5.59 -2.73 -7.54
C SER A 175 4.81 -3.68 -8.44
N ILE A 176 4.66 -3.38 -9.74
CA ILE A 176 3.91 -4.23 -10.66
C ILE A 176 4.71 -5.48 -11.07
N GLY A 177 4.25 -6.63 -10.58
CA GLY A 177 4.75 -7.95 -10.94
C GLY A 177 4.17 -9.04 -10.06
N ALA A 178 3.99 -10.24 -10.63
CA ALA A 178 3.60 -11.42 -9.86
C ALA A 178 4.83 -12.28 -9.58
N SER A 179 5.06 -12.61 -8.31
CA SER A 179 6.13 -13.53 -7.93
C SER A 179 5.75 -14.98 -8.26
N GLU A 180 6.71 -15.90 -8.16
CA GLU A 180 6.39 -17.33 -8.31
C GLU A 180 5.49 -17.82 -7.17
N GLU A 181 5.65 -17.26 -5.97
CA GLU A 181 4.75 -17.50 -4.83
C GLU A 181 3.33 -17.03 -5.12
N ASP A 182 3.13 -15.87 -5.76
CA ASP A 182 1.80 -15.38 -6.15
C ASP A 182 1.12 -16.34 -7.14
N LYS A 183 1.87 -16.83 -8.13
CA LYS A 183 1.37 -17.78 -9.13
C LYS A 183 1.00 -19.12 -8.51
N LEU A 184 1.85 -19.63 -7.61
CA LEU A 184 1.59 -20.87 -6.88
C LEU A 184 0.38 -20.72 -5.94
N ALA A 185 0.27 -19.60 -5.22
CA ALA A 185 -0.87 -19.32 -4.36
C ALA A 185 -2.18 -19.32 -5.14
N TRP A 186 -2.19 -18.68 -6.33
CA TRP A 186 -3.35 -18.69 -7.22
C TRP A 186 -3.70 -20.10 -7.70
N LEU A 187 -2.71 -20.89 -8.12
CA LEU A 187 -2.93 -22.27 -8.57
C LEU A 187 -3.54 -23.14 -7.45
N ILE A 188 -2.99 -23.06 -6.24
CA ILE A 188 -3.46 -23.84 -5.08
C ILE A 188 -4.88 -23.41 -4.67
N SER A 189 -5.26 -22.16 -4.91
CA SER A 189 -6.58 -21.63 -4.57
C SER A 189 -7.72 -22.12 -5.48
N GLU A 190 -7.44 -22.87 -6.56
CA GLU A 190 -8.41 -23.20 -7.61
C GLU A 190 -9.76 -23.74 -7.10
N ASN A 191 -9.74 -24.60 -6.09
CA ASN A 191 -10.93 -25.25 -5.52
C ASN A 191 -11.42 -24.60 -4.21
N ASP A 192 -10.93 -23.40 -3.90
CA ASP A 192 -11.25 -22.67 -2.70
C ASP A 192 -11.59 -21.21 -3.05
N PRO A 193 -12.90 -20.88 -3.20
CA PRO A 193 -13.33 -19.56 -3.62
C PRO A 193 -12.83 -18.44 -2.69
N ALA A 194 -12.82 -18.68 -1.38
CA ALA A 194 -12.36 -17.70 -0.40
C ALA A 194 -10.84 -17.49 -0.48
N ALA A 195 -10.06 -18.54 -0.74
CA ALA A 195 -8.64 -18.38 -1.03
C ALA A 195 -8.41 -17.63 -2.36
N ARG A 196 -9.24 -17.85 -3.38
CA ARG A 196 -9.19 -17.10 -4.65
C ARG A 196 -9.47 -15.63 -4.47
N ALA A 197 -10.49 -15.28 -3.69
CA ALA A 197 -10.80 -13.89 -3.37
C ALA A 197 -9.64 -13.19 -2.64
N ILE A 198 -8.98 -13.89 -1.71
CA ILE A 198 -7.77 -13.37 -1.05
C ILE A 198 -6.63 -13.17 -2.05
N CYS A 199 -6.37 -14.14 -2.93
CA CYS A 199 -5.34 -14.01 -3.97
C CYS A 199 -5.65 -12.87 -4.93
N ALA A 200 -6.91 -12.62 -5.27
CA ALA A 200 -7.27 -11.47 -6.09
C ALA A 200 -7.15 -10.14 -5.32
N ALA A 201 -7.54 -10.12 -4.05
CA ALA A 201 -7.39 -8.96 -3.20
C ALA A 201 -5.92 -8.57 -2.96
N SER A 202 -4.99 -9.53 -2.91
CA SER A 202 -3.57 -9.21 -2.76
C SER A 202 -3.02 -8.44 -3.98
N ARG A 203 -3.58 -8.67 -5.17
CA ARG A 203 -3.21 -7.95 -6.40
C ARG A 203 -3.85 -6.57 -6.50
N LEU A 204 -4.86 -6.25 -5.68
CA LEU A 204 -5.47 -4.93 -5.68
C LEU A 204 -4.49 -3.83 -5.30
N LYS A 205 -3.46 -4.11 -4.48
CA LYS A 205 -2.47 -3.10 -4.08
C LYS A 205 -1.83 -2.42 -5.29
N GLU A 206 -1.28 -3.23 -6.19
CA GLU A 206 -0.61 -2.73 -7.41
C GLU A 206 -1.60 -2.06 -8.37
N VAL A 207 -2.79 -2.65 -8.51
CA VAL A 207 -3.85 -2.12 -9.37
C VAL A 207 -4.33 -0.75 -8.89
N CYS A 208 -4.60 -0.63 -7.59
CA CYS A 208 -5.04 0.61 -6.95
C CYS A 208 -3.94 1.67 -6.94
N CYS A 209 -2.69 1.28 -6.67
CA CYS A 209 -1.54 2.17 -6.70
C CYS A 209 -1.33 2.77 -8.09
N ALA A 210 -1.49 1.99 -9.16
CA ALA A 210 -1.32 2.47 -10.54
C ALA A 210 -2.54 3.23 -11.11
N ALA A 211 -3.74 3.02 -10.54
CA ALA A 211 -5.00 3.50 -11.10
C ALA A 211 -5.05 5.01 -11.41
N PRO A 212 -4.53 5.92 -10.56
CA PRO A 212 -4.58 7.36 -10.83
C PRO A 212 -3.85 7.78 -12.12
N PHE A 213 -2.90 6.97 -12.61
CA PHE A 213 -2.13 7.26 -13.82
C PHE A 213 -2.71 6.64 -15.09
N LEU A 214 -3.70 5.76 -14.99
CA LEU A 214 -4.22 5.02 -16.16
C LEU A 214 -4.89 5.93 -17.19
N GLY A 215 -5.34 7.11 -16.78
CA GLY A 215 -5.86 8.15 -17.67
C GLY A 215 -4.80 9.14 -18.19
N ASP A 216 -3.55 9.04 -17.75
CA ASP A 216 -2.48 9.94 -18.18
C ASP A 216 -2.00 9.56 -19.59
N GLU A 217 -1.97 10.53 -20.51
CA GLU A 217 -1.61 10.29 -21.92
C GLU A 217 -0.16 9.77 -22.10
N ARG A 218 0.75 10.11 -21.18
CA ARG A 218 2.17 9.74 -21.28
C ARG A 218 2.44 8.34 -20.76
N PHE A 219 1.73 7.93 -19.71
CA PHE A 219 2.08 6.71 -18.94
C PHE A 219 0.96 5.67 -18.89
N GLY A 220 -0.30 6.07 -19.07
CA GLY A 220 -1.47 5.24 -18.82
C GLY A 220 -1.52 3.97 -19.64
N GLY A 221 -1.19 4.06 -20.95
CA GLY A 221 -1.14 2.89 -21.84
C GLY A 221 -0.12 1.84 -21.40
N ALA A 222 1.11 2.27 -21.11
CA ALA A 222 2.19 1.38 -20.69
C ALA A 222 1.92 0.75 -19.32
N LEU A 223 1.35 1.51 -18.37
CA LEU A 223 0.94 1.00 -17.07
C LEU A 223 -0.17 -0.04 -17.19
N LEU A 224 -1.17 0.23 -18.03
CA LEU A 224 -2.28 -0.70 -18.25
C LEU A 224 -1.79 -2.01 -18.87
N GLU A 225 -0.90 -1.94 -19.85
CA GLU A 225 -0.29 -3.13 -20.47
C GLU A 225 0.50 -3.93 -19.43
N ARG A 226 1.33 -3.26 -18.62
CA ARG A 226 2.14 -3.89 -17.59
C ARG A 226 1.27 -4.58 -16.52
N LEU A 227 0.19 -3.95 -16.08
CA LEU A 227 -0.79 -4.55 -15.17
C LEU A 227 -1.51 -5.74 -15.81
N ALA A 228 -1.92 -5.63 -17.07
CA ALA A 228 -2.59 -6.73 -17.77
C ALA A 228 -1.67 -7.96 -17.85
N SER A 229 -0.40 -7.77 -18.21
CA SER A 229 0.60 -8.84 -18.24
C SER A 229 0.87 -9.42 -16.85
N SER A 230 0.93 -8.60 -15.79
CA SER A 230 1.19 -9.12 -14.44
C SER A 230 0.04 -9.93 -13.88
N LEU A 231 -1.19 -9.75 -14.38
CA LEU A 231 -2.40 -10.45 -13.95
C LEU A 231 -2.78 -11.65 -14.84
N ASP A 232 -2.08 -11.88 -15.95
CA ASP A 232 -2.47 -12.87 -16.97
C ASP A 232 -2.59 -14.30 -16.41
N TYR A 233 -1.70 -14.66 -15.47
CA TYR A 233 -1.72 -15.96 -14.79
C TYR A 233 -3.01 -16.24 -14.01
N MET A 234 -3.78 -15.20 -13.67
CA MET A 234 -5.06 -15.33 -12.97
C MET A 234 -6.23 -15.70 -13.89
N GLY A 235 -5.97 -15.76 -15.20
CA GLY A 235 -6.97 -15.97 -16.24
C GLY A 235 -7.70 -14.68 -16.63
N GLY A 236 -8.05 -14.59 -17.92
CA GLY A 236 -8.57 -13.35 -18.52
C GLY A 236 -9.88 -12.83 -17.90
N GLY A 237 -10.68 -13.66 -17.25
CA GLY A 237 -11.90 -13.21 -16.55
C GLY A 237 -11.58 -12.38 -15.30
N THR A 238 -10.73 -12.91 -14.41
CA THR A 238 -10.30 -12.28 -13.16
C THR A 238 -9.51 -11.00 -13.44
N ALA A 239 -8.53 -11.08 -14.34
CA ALA A 239 -7.69 -9.94 -14.70
C ALA A 239 -8.52 -8.77 -15.24
N LYS A 240 -9.48 -9.04 -16.16
CA LYS A 240 -10.37 -8.01 -16.70
C LYS A 240 -11.21 -7.34 -15.61
N ARG A 241 -11.67 -8.07 -14.60
CA ARG A 241 -12.47 -7.50 -13.51
C ARG A 241 -11.63 -6.59 -12.61
N LEU A 242 -10.40 -6.99 -12.27
CA LEU A 242 -9.47 -6.13 -11.52
C LEU A 242 -9.17 -4.84 -12.29
N LEU A 243 -8.85 -4.94 -13.58
CA LEU A 243 -8.62 -3.76 -14.43
C LEU A 243 -9.88 -2.90 -14.59
N PHE A 244 -11.06 -3.50 -14.60
CA PHE A 244 -12.33 -2.78 -14.64
C PHE A 244 -12.58 -1.98 -13.37
N ILE A 245 -12.31 -2.55 -12.19
CA ILE A 245 -12.34 -1.81 -10.91
C ILE A 245 -11.40 -0.60 -11.00
N ALA A 246 -10.17 -0.82 -11.46
CA ALA A 246 -9.15 0.24 -11.57
C ALA A 246 -9.58 1.41 -12.47
N THR A 247 -10.11 1.09 -13.65
CA THR A 247 -10.37 2.07 -14.71
C THR A 247 -11.75 2.72 -14.63
N ARG A 248 -12.73 2.07 -13.99
CA ARG A 248 -14.12 2.54 -13.96
C ARG A 248 -14.62 2.93 -12.59
N HIS A 249 -14.23 2.21 -11.55
CA HIS A 249 -14.77 2.41 -10.20
C HIS A 249 -13.88 3.30 -9.35
N LEU A 250 -12.57 3.05 -9.30
CA LEU A 250 -11.66 3.84 -8.46
C LEU A 250 -11.74 5.36 -8.73
N PRO A 251 -11.81 5.86 -9.99
CA PRO A 251 -11.93 7.30 -10.25
C PRO A 251 -13.16 7.98 -9.64
N SER A 252 -14.19 7.21 -9.28
CA SER A 252 -15.43 7.71 -8.68
C SER A 252 -15.41 7.75 -7.14
N LEU A 253 -14.35 7.22 -6.51
CA LEU A 253 -14.22 7.19 -5.05
C LEU A 253 -14.09 8.60 -4.46
N GLY A 254 -14.73 8.82 -3.31
CA GLY A 254 -14.68 10.06 -2.56
C GLY A 254 -13.42 10.17 -1.69
N ASP A 255 -13.45 11.03 -0.68
CA ASP A 255 -12.35 11.23 0.28
C ASP A 255 -12.58 10.52 1.63
N ASP A 256 -13.69 9.80 1.79
CA ASP A 256 -13.95 8.97 2.98
C ASP A 256 -13.32 7.58 2.80
N THR A 257 -12.21 7.33 3.49
CA THR A 257 -11.47 6.08 3.40
C THR A 257 -12.29 4.86 3.80
N LEU A 258 -13.14 4.94 4.84
CA LEU A 258 -13.93 3.78 5.27
C LEU A 258 -15.01 3.43 4.25
N GLU A 259 -15.66 4.43 3.68
CA GLU A 259 -16.63 4.25 2.61
C GLU A 259 -15.96 3.71 1.34
N ASN A 260 -14.77 4.21 1.00
CA ASN A 260 -13.99 3.70 -0.12
C ASN A 260 -13.59 2.22 0.09
N ILE A 261 -13.16 1.84 1.29
CA ILE A 261 -12.88 0.45 1.67
C ILE A 261 -14.13 -0.41 1.50
N ARG A 262 -15.29 0.07 1.95
CA ARG A 262 -16.56 -0.64 1.78
C ARG A 262 -16.88 -0.87 0.31
N ILE A 263 -16.84 0.19 -0.51
CA ILE A 263 -17.15 0.14 -1.94
C ILE A 263 -16.22 -0.84 -2.67
N VAL A 264 -14.90 -0.74 -2.45
CA VAL A 264 -13.93 -1.61 -3.14
C VAL A 264 -14.05 -3.05 -2.64
N SER A 265 -14.36 -3.26 -1.35
CA SER A 265 -14.63 -4.60 -0.82
C SER A 265 -15.84 -5.24 -1.48
N ASP A 266 -16.95 -4.50 -1.61
CA ASP A 266 -18.17 -4.98 -2.28
C ASP A 266 -17.87 -5.34 -3.75
N LEU A 267 -17.18 -4.46 -4.48
CA LEU A 267 -16.79 -4.70 -5.88
C LEU A 267 -15.88 -5.92 -6.02
N ALA A 268 -14.91 -6.09 -5.13
CA ALA A 268 -14.02 -7.24 -5.15
C ALA A 268 -14.77 -8.55 -4.83
N LEU A 269 -15.68 -8.54 -3.85
CA LEU A 269 -16.51 -9.70 -3.52
C LEU A 269 -17.55 -10.05 -4.60
N GLU A 270 -17.93 -9.11 -5.46
CA GLU A 270 -18.76 -9.35 -6.65
C GLU A 270 -17.93 -9.80 -7.85
N ALA A 271 -16.72 -9.28 -7.97
CA ALA A 271 -15.78 -9.63 -9.04
C ALA A 271 -15.34 -11.09 -8.94
N PHE A 272 -15.18 -11.62 -7.72
CA PHE A 272 -14.73 -12.99 -7.47
C PHE A 272 -15.84 -13.74 -6.72
N PRO A 273 -16.82 -14.34 -7.44
CA PRO A 273 -17.93 -15.03 -6.79
C PRO A 273 -17.40 -16.16 -5.90
N LEU A 274 -17.81 -16.08 -4.64
CA LEU A 274 -17.54 -17.02 -3.55
C LEU A 274 -18.55 -18.16 -3.54
#